data_AF-A0A4Y7MDW5-F1
#
_entry.id   AF-A0A4Y7MDW5-F1
#
_cell.length_a   1.000
_cell.length_b   1.000
_cell.length_c   1.000
_cell.angle_alpha   90.00
_cell.angle_beta   90.00
_cell.angle_gamma   90.00
#
_symmetry.space_group_name_H-M   'P 1'
#
loop_
_entity.id
_entity.type
_entity.pdbx_description
1 polymer ?
#
loop_
_entity_poly.entity_id
_entity_poly.type
_entity_poly.pdbx_seq_one_letter_code
_entity_poly.pdbx_strand_id
1 'polypeptide(L)'
;MTELTKEEKEIPLIKYEYLDHTADVQLHAWGDSLEEAFEQCAEAMFGYMTEIDKVEILEKQEIEAQGEDLLSLLFHLLDEFLFLFSAEPFFIARKVKITEFDRINFKIIATGYGETFDLKKHPQGTE
;
A
#
# COMPACT_ATOMS: atom_id res chain seq x y z
N MET A 1 -28.77 -19.95 29.20
CA MET A 1 -27.75 -20.34 28.21
C MET A 1 -27.63 -21.84 28.29
N THR A 2 -27.86 -22.55 27.18
CA THR A 2 -27.80 -24.01 27.14
C THR A 2 -26.32 -24.43 27.20
N GLU A 3 -25.96 -25.28 28.16
CA GLU A 3 -24.59 -25.75 28.29
C GLU A 3 -24.26 -26.74 27.18
N LEU A 4 -23.19 -26.46 26.43
CA LEU A 4 -22.67 -27.35 25.40
C LEU A 4 -22.25 -28.70 26.03
N THR A 5 -22.66 -29.78 25.39
CA THR A 5 -22.35 -31.16 25.77
C THR A 5 -20.86 -31.47 25.61
N LYS A 6 -20.41 -32.55 26.23
CA LYS A 6 -19.00 -32.98 26.18
C LYS A 6 -18.53 -33.31 24.76
N GLU A 7 -19.44 -33.85 23.95
CA GLU A 7 -19.19 -34.27 22.57
C GLU A 7 -19.07 -33.06 21.64
N GLU A 8 -19.89 -32.02 21.85
CA GLU A 8 -19.82 -30.75 21.10
C GLU A 8 -18.55 -29.94 21.38
N LYS A 9 -17.85 -30.25 22.47
CA LYS A 9 -16.59 -29.63 22.85
C LYS A 9 -15.37 -30.42 22.36
N GLU A 10 -15.57 -31.57 21.72
CA GLU A 10 -14.46 -32.41 21.29
C GLU A 10 -13.87 -31.88 19.98
N ILE A 11 -12.56 -31.61 20.02
CA ILE A 11 -11.82 -31.06 18.87
C ILE A 11 -11.33 -32.23 18.01
N PRO A 12 -11.66 -32.27 16.72
CA PRO A 12 -11.22 -33.35 15.84
C PRO A 12 -9.70 -33.27 15.59
N LEU A 13 -9.12 -34.41 15.22
CA LEU A 13 -7.71 -34.48 14.84
C LEU A 13 -7.43 -33.56 13.65
N ILE A 14 -6.36 -32.77 13.77
CA ILE A 14 -5.88 -31.87 12.71
C ILE A 14 -5.41 -32.71 11.52
N LYS A 15 -6.05 -32.51 10.36
CA LYS A 15 -5.75 -33.18 9.08
C LYS A 15 -5.68 -32.16 7.94
N TYR A 16 -4.92 -31.09 8.15
CA TYR A 16 -4.60 -30.10 7.13
C TYR A 16 -3.10 -29.76 7.19
N GLU A 17 -2.57 -29.26 6.07
CA GLU A 17 -1.21 -28.71 5.98
C GLU A 17 -1.26 -27.41 5.17
N TYR A 18 -0.27 -26.53 5.40
CA TYR A 18 -0.10 -25.31 4.62
C TYR A 18 0.98 -25.57 3.57
N LEU A 19 0.69 -25.16 2.33
CA LEU A 19 1.63 -25.20 1.21
C LEU A 19 1.95 -23.76 0.81
N ASP A 20 3.16 -23.51 0.33
CA ASP A 20 3.60 -22.18 -0.07
C ASP A 20 2.67 -21.59 -1.15
N HIS A 21 2.14 -20.41 -0.87
CA HIS A 21 1.45 -19.55 -1.83
C HIS A 21 2.27 -18.27 -1.93
N THR A 22 2.91 -18.01 -3.09
CA THR A 22 3.58 -16.72 -3.31
C THR A 22 2.51 -15.64 -3.37
N ALA A 23 2.42 -14.84 -2.30
CA ALA A 23 1.47 -13.74 -2.16
C ALA A 23 1.96 -12.45 -2.84
N ASP A 24 3.22 -12.42 -3.28
CA ASP A 24 3.86 -11.21 -3.79
C ASP A 24 3.48 -10.90 -5.24
N VAL A 25 3.39 -9.60 -5.55
CA VAL A 25 3.18 -9.09 -6.91
C VAL A 25 4.38 -8.25 -7.34
N GLN A 26 4.79 -8.37 -8.60
CA GLN A 26 5.76 -7.46 -9.20
C GLN A 26 5.04 -6.27 -9.82
N LEU A 27 5.32 -5.06 -9.30
CA LEU A 27 4.88 -3.82 -9.92
C LEU A 27 5.88 -3.39 -10.99
N HIS A 28 5.39 -3.12 -12.19
CA HIS A 28 6.17 -2.56 -13.29
C HIS A 28 5.56 -1.23 -13.71
N ALA A 29 6.25 -0.14 -13.41
CA ALA A 29 5.83 1.23 -13.68
C ALA A 29 6.84 1.94 -14.60
N TRP A 30 6.38 2.95 -15.34
CA TRP A 30 7.18 3.73 -16.29
C TRP A 30 6.67 5.17 -16.38
N GLY A 31 7.46 6.04 -17.00
CA GLY A 31 7.12 7.44 -17.26
C GLY A 31 8.14 8.09 -18.20
N ASP A 32 7.83 9.31 -18.65
CA ASP A 32 8.74 10.15 -19.45
C ASP A 32 9.93 10.65 -18.61
N SER A 33 9.83 10.53 -17.29
CA SER A 33 10.87 10.88 -16.32
C SER A 33 10.98 9.82 -15.21
N LEU A 34 12.10 9.85 -14.48
CA LEU A 34 12.29 8.95 -13.33
C LEU A 34 11.31 9.30 -12.20
N GLU A 35 11.04 10.59 -12.02
CA GLU A 35 10.01 11.13 -11.14
C GLU A 35 8.67 10.47 -11.44
N GLU A 36 8.25 10.51 -12.71
CA GLU A 36 6.96 9.94 -13.13
C GLU A 36 6.93 8.41 -12.96
N ALA A 37 8.03 7.71 -13.23
CA ALA A 37 8.10 6.27 -12.98
C ALA A 37 7.95 5.92 -11.49
N PHE A 38 8.52 6.72 -10.58
CA PHE A 38 8.37 6.54 -9.13
C PHE A 38 6.93 6.86 -8.67
N GLU A 39 6.36 7.96 -9.18
CA GLU A 39 4.95 8.34 -8.95
C GLU A 39 4.00 7.21 -9.38
N GLN A 40 4.18 6.69 -10.60
CA GLN A 40 3.39 5.57 -11.13
C GLN A 40 3.58 4.27 -10.35
N CYS A 41 4.76 4.03 -9.77
CA CYS A 41 4.98 2.85 -8.93
C CYS A 41 4.16 2.92 -7.63
N ALA A 42 4.10 4.09 -6.99
CA ALA A 42 3.27 4.32 -5.82
C ALA A 42 1.77 4.24 -6.15
N GLU A 43 1.34 4.80 -7.29
CA GLU A 43 -0.04 4.67 -7.78
C GLU A 43 -0.39 3.20 -8.09
N ALA A 44 0.52 2.43 -8.65
CA ALA A 44 0.33 1.00 -8.92
C ALA A 44 0.19 0.18 -7.63
N MET A 45 0.94 0.52 -6.58
CA MET A 45 0.80 -0.09 -5.26
C MET A 45 -0.61 0.11 -4.70
N PHE A 46 -1.12 1.35 -4.69
CA PHE A 46 -2.49 1.63 -4.24
C PHE A 46 -3.56 1.01 -5.16
N GLY A 47 -3.30 0.95 -6.47
CA GLY A 47 -4.17 0.27 -7.43
C GLY A 47 -4.26 -1.24 -7.24
N TYR A 48 -3.29 -1.85 -6.56
CA TYR A 48 -3.35 -3.25 -6.16
C TYR A 48 -4.22 -3.45 -4.90
N MET A 49 -4.20 -2.47 -3.98
CA MET A 49 -4.96 -2.51 -2.72
C MET A 49 -6.46 -2.26 -2.93
N THR A 50 -6.85 -1.42 -3.89
CA THR A 50 -8.27 -1.16 -4.21
C THR A 50 -8.48 -0.66 -5.64
N GLU A 51 -9.74 -0.58 -6.05
CA GLU A 51 -10.13 0.09 -7.30
C GLU A 51 -9.85 1.58 -7.22
N ILE A 52 -8.68 1.97 -7.71
CA ILE A 52 -8.15 3.33 -7.58
C ILE A 52 -9.08 4.40 -8.17
N ASP A 53 -9.88 4.07 -9.19
CA ASP A 53 -10.87 4.99 -9.80
C ASP A 53 -11.97 5.46 -8.83
N LYS A 54 -12.19 4.75 -7.72
CA LYS A 54 -13.17 5.13 -6.69
C LYS A 54 -12.61 6.10 -5.66
N VAL A 55 -11.29 6.27 -5.62
CA VAL A 55 -10.60 7.20 -4.71
C VAL A 55 -10.71 8.62 -5.28
N GLU A 56 -11.32 9.51 -4.51
CA GLU A 56 -11.47 10.93 -4.79
C GLU A 56 -10.30 11.72 -4.19
N ILE A 57 -9.94 12.83 -4.84
CA ILE A 57 -8.93 13.75 -4.32
C ILE A 57 -9.60 14.76 -3.40
N LEU A 58 -9.66 14.46 -2.10
CA LEU A 58 -10.29 15.28 -1.07
C LEU A 58 -9.27 15.90 -0.11
N GLU A 59 -8.17 15.20 0.14
CA GLU A 59 -7.08 15.63 1.01
C GLU A 59 -5.72 15.34 0.36
N LYS A 60 -4.66 15.83 1.00
CA LYS A 60 -3.29 15.57 0.59
C LYS A 60 -2.43 15.21 1.79
N GLN A 61 -1.50 14.28 1.59
CA GLN A 61 -0.47 13.93 2.56
C GLN A 61 0.89 14.14 1.91
N GLU A 62 1.79 14.79 2.63
CA GLU A 62 3.18 14.98 2.20
C GLU A 62 4.06 14.01 2.98
N ILE A 63 4.97 13.36 2.25
CA ILE A 63 5.98 12.49 2.83
C ILE A 63 7.37 12.92 2.37
N GLU A 64 8.34 12.59 3.20
CA GLU A 64 9.76 12.71 2.88
C GLU A 64 10.39 11.32 3.01
N ALA A 65 11.16 10.91 2.01
CA ALA A 65 11.92 9.67 2.04
C ALA A 65 13.38 9.95 1.68
N GLN A 66 14.29 9.20 2.32
CA GLN A 66 15.72 9.26 2.04
C GLN A 66 16.29 7.85 1.89
N GLY A 67 17.20 7.66 0.93
CA GLY A 67 17.89 6.38 0.68
C GLY A 67 19.41 6.53 0.63
N GLU A 68 20.09 5.41 0.39
CA GLU A 68 21.54 5.37 0.14
C GLU A 68 21.85 5.31 -1.37
N ASP A 69 20.85 4.96 -2.18
CA ASP A 69 20.85 4.89 -3.63
C ASP A 69 19.42 5.04 -4.18
N LEU A 70 19.24 4.94 -5.51
CA LEU A 70 17.91 5.06 -6.13
C LEU A 70 16.95 3.91 -5.77
N LEU A 71 17.47 2.71 -5.49
CA LEU A 71 16.64 1.54 -5.19
C LEU A 71 16.08 1.61 -3.77
N SER A 72 16.93 1.90 -2.80
CA SER A 72 16.55 2.16 -1.41
C SER A 72 15.65 3.39 -1.29
N LEU A 73 15.87 4.42 -2.11
CA LEU A 73 15.00 5.58 -2.16
C LEU A 73 13.59 5.24 -2.69
N LEU A 74 13.48 4.41 -3.73
CA LEU A 74 12.18 3.92 -4.20
C LEU A 74 11.50 3.08 -3.13
N PHE A 75 12.26 2.19 -2.47
CA PHE A 75 11.75 1.35 -1.39
C PHE A 75 11.16 2.21 -0.24
N HIS A 76 11.93 3.16 0.29
CA HIS A 76 11.45 4.03 1.38
C HIS A 76 10.30 4.94 0.93
N LEU A 77 10.27 5.39 -0.32
CA LEU A 77 9.13 6.15 -0.85
C LEU A 77 7.83 5.33 -0.79
N LEU A 78 7.88 4.07 -1.25
CA LEU A 78 6.73 3.17 -1.21
C LEU A 78 6.35 2.79 0.22
N ASP A 79 7.35 2.56 1.08
CA ASP A 79 7.14 2.19 2.49
C ASP A 79 6.47 3.31 3.28
N GLU A 80 6.86 4.58 3.07
CA GLU A 80 6.20 5.74 3.69
C GLU A 80 4.74 5.89 3.24
N PHE A 81 4.46 5.68 1.94
CA PHE A 81 3.08 5.67 1.44
C PHE A 81 2.27 4.49 1.96
N LEU A 82 2.87 3.30 2.04
CA LEU A 82 2.25 2.11 2.62
C LEU A 82 1.95 2.33 4.10
N PHE A 83 2.87 2.95 4.83
CA PHE A 83 2.68 3.29 6.24
C PHE A 83 1.49 4.24 6.45
N LEU A 84 1.35 5.28 5.62
CA LEU A 84 0.18 6.17 5.64
C LEU A 84 -1.15 5.45 5.41
N PHE A 85 -1.13 4.37 4.64
CA PHE A 85 -2.29 3.52 4.42
C PHE A 85 -2.54 2.53 5.55
N SER A 86 -1.49 1.95 6.13
CA SER A 86 -1.61 0.93 7.18
C SER A 86 -1.82 1.49 8.59
N ALA A 87 -1.42 2.75 8.84
CA ALA A 87 -1.63 3.45 10.10
C ALA A 87 -2.64 4.60 9.94
N GLU A 88 -3.25 5.06 11.04
CA GLU A 88 -4.08 6.28 11.01
C GLU A 88 -3.32 7.40 10.28
N PRO A 89 -3.91 8.04 9.24
CA PRO A 89 -5.35 8.11 8.95
C PRO A 89 -5.90 7.06 7.96
N PHE A 90 -5.16 6.01 7.58
CA PHE A 90 -5.52 5.06 6.53
C PHE A 90 -5.67 5.73 5.16
N PHE A 91 -4.73 6.62 4.83
CA PHE A 91 -4.79 7.41 3.61
C PHE A 91 -4.47 6.56 2.38
N ILE A 92 -5.28 6.71 1.33
CA ILE A 92 -5.01 6.13 0.02
C ILE A 92 -4.86 7.22 -1.04
N ALA A 93 -3.73 7.21 -1.75
CA ALA A 93 -3.44 8.21 -2.77
C ALA A 93 -4.01 7.79 -4.13
N ARG A 94 -4.92 8.59 -4.70
CA ARG A 94 -5.36 8.47 -6.10
C ARG A 94 -4.26 8.84 -7.09
N LYS A 95 -3.45 9.82 -6.69
CA LYS A 95 -2.38 10.43 -7.48
C LYS A 95 -1.21 10.75 -6.57
N VAL A 96 0.01 10.52 -7.06
CA VAL A 96 1.24 10.92 -6.37
C VAL A 96 1.98 11.96 -7.20
N LYS A 97 2.59 12.94 -6.52
CA LYS A 97 3.47 13.91 -7.17
C LYS A 97 4.73 14.11 -6.37
N ILE A 98 5.88 13.84 -6.97
CA ILE A 98 7.19 14.21 -6.45
C ILE A 98 7.39 15.70 -6.68
N THR A 99 7.61 16.44 -5.59
CA THR A 99 7.84 17.88 -5.58
C THR A 99 9.32 18.22 -5.51
N GLU A 100 10.12 17.36 -4.88
CA GLU A 100 11.58 17.46 -4.85
C GLU A 100 12.22 16.08 -5.07
N PHE A 101 13.23 16.01 -5.93
CA PHE A 101 14.00 14.80 -6.18
C PHE A 101 15.51 15.14 -6.23
N ASP A 102 16.16 15.00 -5.08
CA ASP A 102 17.61 15.10 -4.97
C ASP A 102 18.26 13.74 -5.28
N ARG A 103 18.82 13.62 -6.48
CA ARG A 103 19.49 12.40 -6.96
C ARG A 103 20.95 12.29 -6.51
N ILE A 104 21.50 13.32 -5.87
CA ILE A 104 22.87 13.33 -5.35
C ILE A 104 22.86 12.84 -3.90
N ASN A 105 21.93 13.36 -3.10
CA ASN A 105 21.77 12.99 -1.68
C ASN A 105 20.67 11.95 -1.44
N PHE A 106 20.07 11.43 -2.52
CA PHE A 106 19.00 10.43 -2.52
C PHE A 106 17.85 10.78 -1.57
N LYS A 107 17.24 11.94 -1.80
CA LYS A 107 16.10 12.43 -1.02
C LYS A 107 14.93 12.79 -1.94
N ILE A 108 13.72 12.40 -1.55
CA ILE A 108 12.47 12.74 -2.24
C ILE A 108 11.50 13.38 -1.26
N ILE A 109 10.82 14.42 -1.72
CA ILE A 109 9.57 14.91 -1.12
C ILE A 109 8.46 14.65 -2.12
N ALA A 110 7.39 14.00 -1.66
CA ALA A 110 6.24 13.65 -2.49
C ALA A 110 4.92 14.01 -1.78
N THR A 111 3.95 14.43 -2.57
CA THR A 111 2.57 14.67 -2.13
C THR A 111 1.65 13.61 -2.74
N GLY A 112 0.98 12.84 -1.89
CA GLY A 112 -0.16 12.01 -2.28
C GLY A 112 -1.46 12.84 -2.23
N TYR A 113 -2.32 12.64 -3.21
CA TYR A 113 -3.64 13.27 -3.32
C TYR A 113 -4.71 12.18 -3.34
N GLY A 114 -5.66 12.23 -2.42
CA GLY A 114 -6.62 11.15 -2.24
C GLY A 114 -7.55 11.40 -1.06
N GLU A 115 -7.84 10.35 -0.31
CA GLU A 115 -8.72 10.38 0.85
C GLU A 115 -8.44 9.23 1.81
N THR A 116 -9.06 9.27 2.98
CA THR A 116 -9.08 8.15 3.94
C THR A 116 -9.82 6.95 3.35
N PHE A 117 -9.24 5.76 3.50
CA PHE A 117 -9.81 4.52 3.02
C PHE A 117 -11.13 4.17 3.73
N ASP A 118 -12.23 4.01 2.99
CA ASP A 118 -13.54 3.59 3.48
C ASP A 118 -13.96 2.26 2.83
N LEU A 119 -14.12 1.19 3.63
CA LEU A 119 -14.57 -0.13 3.20
C LEU A 119 -15.95 -0.15 2.49
N LYS A 120 -16.78 0.87 2.70
CA LYS A 120 -18.09 1.00 2.01
C LYS A 120 -17.94 1.56 0.60
N LYS A 121 -16.90 2.35 0.37
CA LYS A 121 -16.63 3.05 -0.89
C LYS A 121 -15.60 2.31 -1.72
N HIS A 122 -14.53 1.83 -1.07
CA HIS A 122 -13.37 1.20 -1.68
C HIS A 122 -13.44 -0.32 -1.48
N PRO A 123 -13.64 -1.10 -2.56
CA PRO A 123 -13.57 -2.56 -2.48
C PRO A 123 -12.20 -2.99 -1.96
N GLN A 124 -12.17 -3.89 -0.98
CA GLN A 124 -10.90 -4.45 -0.54
C GLN A 124 -10.34 -5.34 -1.65
N GLY A 125 -9.19 -4.96 -2.21
CA GLY A 125 -8.39 -5.80 -3.09
C GLY A 125 -7.61 -6.84 -2.27
N THR A 126 -6.36 -7.07 -2.63
CA THR A 126 -5.44 -7.91 -1.84
C THR A 126 -4.51 -6.99 -1.07
N GLU A 127 -4.38 -7.22 0.23
CA GLU A 127 -3.30 -6.69 1.08
C GLU A 127 -2.17 -7.72 1.17
#